data_AF-A0A098BLJ6-F1
#
_entry.id   AF-A0A098BLJ6-F1
#
_cell.length_a   1.000
_cell.length_b   1.000
_cell.length_c   1.000
_cell.angle_alpha   90.00
_cell.angle_beta   90.00
_cell.angle_gamma   90.00
#
_symmetry.space_group_name_H-M   'P 1'
#
loop_
_entity.id
_entity.type
_entity.pdbx_description
1 polymer ?
#
loop_
_entity_poly.entity_id
_entity_poly.type
_entity_poly.pdbx_seq_one_letter_code
_entity_poly.pdbx_strand_id
1 'polypeptide(L)'
;MPTAVKVADEVGGFAGPGTLYRVDPPMNGTEYVLLYHQPPAFGQHGQLCVILATKNGASFTRDVRPQPGTYVTDDPNHALSLQLAGGYVVTEPAPVETPTEEPAPDEPATEDHGASIPTSG
;
A
#
# COMPACT_ATOMS: atom_id res chain seq x y z
N MET A 1 18.69 -7.37 -9.42
CA MET A 1 18.29 -6.08 -10.03
C MET A 1 17.45 -5.36 -9.00
N PRO A 2 17.66 -4.05 -8.75
CA PRO A 2 16.83 -3.31 -7.81
C PRO A 2 15.36 -3.29 -8.25
N THR A 3 14.44 -3.66 -7.37
CA THR A 3 13.00 -3.77 -7.65
C THR A 3 12.17 -2.93 -6.70
N ALA A 4 11.00 -2.48 -7.17
CA ALA A 4 10.01 -1.77 -6.37
C ALA A 4 8.62 -2.37 -6.62
N VAL A 5 7.97 -2.84 -5.56
CA VAL A 5 6.61 -3.39 -5.60
C VAL A 5 5.67 -2.42 -4.94
N LYS A 6 4.58 -2.05 -5.61
CA LYS A 6 3.54 -1.20 -5.00
C LYS A 6 2.83 -1.99 -3.89
N VAL A 7 2.76 -1.40 -2.70
CA VAL A 7 2.14 -2.00 -1.50
C VAL A 7 0.78 -1.38 -1.21
N ALA A 8 0.69 -0.06 -1.31
CA ALA A 8 -0.53 0.69 -1.05
C ALA A 8 -0.57 1.95 -1.91
N ASP A 9 -1.78 2.43 -2.19
CA ASP A 9 -2.03 3.69 -2.90
C ASP A 9 -2.87 4.62 -2.02
N GLU A 10 -2.90 5.92 -2.39
CA GLU A 10 -3.68 6.96 -1.70
C GLU A 10 -3.41 7.06 -0.18
N VAL A 11 -2.18 6.81 0.24
CA VAL A 11 -1.73 6.96 1.63
C VAL A 11 -1.75 8.45 2.01
N GLY A 12 -2.60 8.81 2.97
CA GLY A 12 -2.74 10.17 3.49
C GLY A 12 -1.65 10.59 4.49
N GLY A 13 -1.72 11.84 4.96
CA GLY A 13 -0.81 12.41 5.96
C GLY A 13 0.38 13.20 5.40
N PHE A 14 0.40 13.42 4.08
CA PHE A 14 1.44 14.18 3.37
C PHE A 14 0.81 15.32 2.55
N ALA A 15 1.64 16.11 1.85
CA ALA A 15 1.19 17.25 1.04
C ALA A 15 0.30 16.87 -0.18
N GLY A 16 0.12 15.57 -0.41
CA GLY A 16 -0.76 14.98 -1.42
C GLY A 16 -0.95 13.48 -1.13
N PRO A 17 -1.82 12.79 -1.89
CA PRO A 17 -1.95 11.33 -1.80
C PRO A 17 -0.61 10.68 -2.14
N GLY A 18 -0.15 9.78 -1.25
CA GLY A 18 1.11 9.07 -1.41
C GLY A 18 0.91 7.64 -1.89
N THR A 19 1.87 7.12 -2.66
CA THR A 19 1.94 5.71 -3.02
C THR A 19 3.12 5.06 -2.29
N LEU A 20 2.85 3.95 -1.60
CA LEU A 20 3.84 3.20 -0.85
C LEU A 20 4.41 2.08 -1.71
N TYR A 21 5.74 2.01 -1.77
CA TYR A 21 6.49 0.95 -2.43
C TYR A 21 7.37 0.20 -1.44
N ARG A 22 7.45 -1.12 -1.61
CA ARG A 22 8.50 -1.94 -1.02
C ARG A 22 9.65 -2.05 -2.02
N VAL A 23 10.86 -1.71 -1.61
CA VAL A 23 12.07 -1.71 -2.44
C VAL A 23 13.07 -2.76 -1.98
N ASP A 24 13.73 -3.39 -2.94
CA ASP A 24 14.84 -4.32 -2.74
C ASP A 24 15.98 -3.98 -3.71
N PRO A 25 17.20 -3.63 -3.26
CA PRO A 25 17.66 -3.61 -1.87
C PRO A 25 17.02 -2.51 -1.01
N PRO A 26 17.07 -2.61 0.33
CA PRO A 26 16.59 -1.56 1.22
C PRO A 26 17.31 -0.23 1.01
N MET A 27 16.56 0.87 1.06
CA MET A 27 17.09 2.23 0.96
C MET A 27 17.29 2.82 2.35
N ASN A 28 18.52 3.23 2.67
CA ASN A 28 18.86 3.93 3.92
C ASN A 28 18.30 3.23 5.19
N GLY A 29 18.29 1.90 5.19
CA GLY A 29 17.87 1.08 6.34
C GLY A 29 16.38 0.73 6.40
N THR A 30 15.58 1.14 5.42
CA THR A 30 14.18 0.69 5.27
C THR A 30 13.93 0.07 3.90
N GLU A 31 13.10 -0.96 3.86
CA GLU A 31 12.60 -1.54 2.62
C GLU A 31 11.35 -0.80 2.10
N TYR A 32 10.86 0.24 2.77
CA TYR A 32 9.66 0.95 2.36
C TYR A 32 9.95 2.41 2.02
N VAL A 33 9.49 2.85 0.86
CA VAL A 33 9.56 4.24 0.42
C VAL A 33 8.18 4.73 0.03
N LEU A 34 7.87 5.97 0.39
CA LEU A 34 6.62 6.61 0.03
C LEU A 34 6.90 7.76 -0.94
N LEU A 35 6.16 7.76 -2.04
CA LEU A 35 6.21 8.78 -3.07
C LEU A 35 4.95 9.63 -2.96
N TYR A 36 5.08 10.95 -2.90
CA TYR A 36 3.93 11.86 -2.96
C TYR A 36 4.24 13.06 -3.85
N HIS A 37 3.25 13.54 -4.59
CA HIS A 37 3.36 14.76 -5.39
C HIS A 37 2.91 15.97 -4.57
N GLN A 38 3.78 16.96 -4.49
CA GLN A 38 3.44 18.30 -4.04
C GLN A 38 3.09 19.13 -5.26
N PRO A 39 1.84 19.61 -5.40
CA PRO A 39 1.42 20.36 -6.57
C PRO A 39 2.11 21.74 -6.64
N PRO A 40 2.15 22.37 -7.83
CA PRO A 40 2.68 23.71 -8.01
C PRO A 40 1.95 24.72 -7.12
N ALA A 41 2.70 25.59 -6.44
CA ALA A 41 2.14 26.59 -5.53
C ALA A 41 3.03 27.82 -5.44
N PHE A 42 2.43 29.00 -5.30
CA PHE A 42 3.16 30.28 -5.11
C PHE A 42 4.25 30.55 -6.16
N GLY A 43 4.01 30.20 -7.42
CA GLY A 43 4.97 30.36 -8.52
C GLY A 43 6.12 29.34 -8.51
N GLN A 44 6.09 28.35 -7.63
CA GLN A 44 6.98 27.19 -7.65
C GLN A 44 6.37 26.06 -8.47
N HIS A 45 7.20 25.35 -9.23
CA HIS A 45 6.82 24.11 -9.90
C HIS A 45 6.46 23.02 -8.88
N GLY A 46 5.69 22.04 -9.34
CA GLY A 46 5.40 20.85 -8.55
C GLY A 46 6.65 20.03 -8.26
N GLN A 47 6.56 19.11 -7.30
CA GLN A 47 7.67 18.27 -6.91
C GLN A 47 7.17 16.89 -6.55
N LEU A 48 7.77 15.86 -7.15
CA LEU A 48 7.57 14.48 -6.72
C LEU A 48 8.61 14.15 -5.65
N CYS A 49 8.15 13.91 -4.43
CA CYS A 49 8.99 13.68 -3.27
C CYS A 49 9.05 12.19 -2.92
N VAL A 50 10.27 11.70 -2.68
CA VAL A 50 10.54 10.37 -2.11
C VAL A 50 10.90 10.55 -0.65
N ILE A 51 10.26 9.79 0.23
CA ILE A 51 10.61 9.73 1.65
C ILE A 51 10.76 8.28 2.12
N LEU A 52 11.58 8.10 3.15
CA LEU A 52 11.71 6.81 3.83
C LEU A 52 10.44 6.56 4.65
N ALA A 53 9.84 5.38 4.48
CA ALA A 53 8.60 5.02 5.12
C ALA A 53 8.72 3.73 5.92
N THR A 54 7.73 3.48 6.76
CA THR A 54 7.46 2.20 7.40
C THR A 54 6.49 1.40 6.54
N LYS A 55 6.29 0.11 6.87
CA LYS A 55 5.32 -0.76 6.20
C LYS A 55 3.87 -0.22 6.14
N ASN A 56 3.53 0.70 7.05
CA ASN A 56 2.19 1.31 7.14
C ASN A 56 2.13 2.68 6.43
N GLY A 57 3.20 3.15 5.79
CA GLY A 57 3.25 4.45 5.13
C GLY A 57 3.58 5.64 6.04
N ALA A 58 3.80 5.45 7.34
CA ALA A 58 4.32 6.51 8.21
C ALA A 58 5.82 6.77 7.93
N SER A 59 6.32 7.99 8.18
CA SER A 59 7.75 8.29 7.99
C SER A 59 8.63 7.39 8.87
N PHE A 60 9.67 6.80 8.28
CA PHE A 60 10.57 5.89 8.97
C PHE A 60 11.40 6.60 10.05
N THR A 61 11.77 7.85 9.79
CA THR A 61 12.52 8.70 10.70
C THR A 61 11.68 9.92 11.09
N ARG A 62 12.18 10.68 12.07
CA ARG A 62 11.64 12.01 12.42
C ARG A 62 11.94 13.08 11.35
N ASP A 63 12.71 12.74 10.33
CA ASP A 63 13.19 13.67 9.31
C ASP A 63 12.54 13.33 7.97
N VAL A 64 11.61 14.18 7.52
CA VAL A 64 10.83 13.99 6.28
C VAL A 64 11.55 14.62 5.07
N ARG A 65 12.89 14.64 5.12
CA ARG A 65 13.69 15.24 4.05
C ARG A 65 13.54 14.47 2.74
N PRO A 66 13.45 15.19 1.61
CA PRO A 66 13.58 14.60 0.28
C PRO A 66 14.75 13.62 0.20
N GLN A 67 14.45 12.39 -0.23
CA GLN A 67 15.44 11.36 -0.51
C GLN A 67 15.88 11.42 -1.98
N PRO A 68 17.00 10.75 -2.33
CA PRO A 68 17.35 10.51 -3.73
C PRO A 68 16.14 9.99 -4.52
N GLY A 69 15.97 10.49 -5.75
CA GLY A 69 14.79 10.23 -6.57
C GLY A 69 13.68 11.28 -6.45
N THR A 70 13.80 12.22 -5.51
CA THR A 70 12.98 13.43 -5.48
C THR A 70 13.40 14.39 -6.60
N TYR A 71 12.44 14.90 -7.39
CA TYR A 71 12.72 15.89 -8.42
C TYR A 71 11.53 16.81 -8.68
N VAL A 72 11.82 17.98 -9.24
CA VAL A 72 10.84 19.00 -9.60
C VAL A 72 10.12 18.58 -10.88
N THR A 73 8.80 18.50 -10.84
CA THR A 73 7.96 18.16 -11.99
C THR A 73 6.51 18.56 -11.76
N ASP A 74 5.88 19.03 -12.83
CA ASP A 74 4.43 19.25 -12.88
C ASP A 74 3.69 17.97 -13.31
N ASP A 75 4.42 16.98 -13.87
CA ASP A 75 3.92 15.67 -14.30
C ASP A 75 4.65 14.54 -13.52
N PRO A 76 4.07 14.01 -12.43
CA PRO A 76 4.74 13.05 -11.56
C PRO A 76 4.89 11.67 -12.22
N ASN A 77 6.12 11.14 -12.25
CA ASN A 77 6.41 9.81 -12.77
C ASN A 77 7.14 8.96 -11.70
N HIS A 78 6.42 8.00 -11.12
CA HIS A 78 6.94 7.15 -10.05
C HIS A 78 8.06 6.22 -10.53
N ALA A 79 7.95 5.69 -11.75
CA ALA A 79 8.99 4.82 -12.30
C ALA A 79 10.31 5.58 -12.47
N LEU A 80 10.25 6.81 -12.98
CA LEU A 80 11.43 7.67 -13.09
C LEU A 80 12.01 8.02 -11.71
N SER A 81 11.15 8.38 -10.75
CA SER A 81 11.59 8.70 -9.39
C SER A 81 12.32 7.51 -8.73
N LEU A 82 11.76 6.31 -8.83
CA LEU A 82 12.36 5.08 -8.32
C LEU A 82 13.67 4.72 -9.06
N GLN A 83 13.73 4.96 -10.36
CA GLN A 83 14.97 4.81 -11.13
C GLN A 83 16.06 5.78 -10.65
N LEU A 84 15.70 7.03 -10.38
CA LEU A 84 16.63 8.06 -9.86
C LEU A 84 17.03 7.79 -8.40
N ALA A 85 16.19 7.12 -7.61
CA ALA A 85 16.44 6.85 -6.20
C ALA A 85 17.50 5.75 -5.96
N GLY A 86 17.65 4.82 -6.91
CA GLY A 86 18.60 3.72 -6.80
C GLY A 86 18.55 2.71 -7.93
N GLY A 87 17.99 3.08 -9.09
CA GLY A 87 17.82 2.20 -10.24
C GLY A 87 16.72 1.16 -10.07
N TYR A 88 15.72 1.42 -9.22
CA TYR A 88 14.62 0.47 -9.00
C TYR A 88 13.70 0.42 -10.19
N VAL A 89 13.29 -0.79 -10.55
CA VAL A 89 12.26 -1.04 -11.57
C VAL A 89 10.98 -1.46 -10.90
N VAL A 90 9.88 -0.81 -11.29
CA VAL A 90 8.55 -1.13 -10.80
C VAL A 90 8.14 -2.50 -11.34
N THR A 91 7.81 -3.41 -10.44
CA THR A 91 7.30 -4.74 -10.74
C THR A 91 5.89 -4.88 -10.18
N GLU A 92 5.03 -5.62 -10.88
CA GLU A 92 3.71 -5.95 -10.38
C GLU A 92 3.82 -6.82 -9.12
N PRO A 93 2.95 -6.60 -8.11
CA PRO A 93 2.88 -7.51 -6.96
C PRO A 93 2.53 -8.91 -7.47
N ALA A 94 3.20 -9.93 -6.93
CA ALA A 94 2.81 -11.31 -7.21
C ALA A 94 1.32 -11.49 -6.89
N PRO A 95 0.53 -12.13 -7.77
CA PRO A 95 -0.90 -12.32 -7.53
C PRO A 95 -1.08 -13.03 -6.20
N VAL A 96 -1.84 -12.41 -5.30
CA VAL A 96 -2.22 -13.03 -4.04
C VAL A 96 -3.12 -14.21 -4.41
N GLU A 97 -2.64 -15.44 -4.20
CA GLU A 97 -3.49 -16.62 -4.34
C GLU A 97 -4.67 -16.44 -3.38
N THR A 98 -5.83 -16.16 -3.94
CA THR A 98 -7.07 -16.12 -3.17
C THR A 98 -7.25 -17.54 -2.64
N PRO A 99 -7.42 -17.75 -1.31
CA PRO A 99 -7.79 -19.06 -0.82
C PRO A 99 -9.08 -19.45 -1.53
N THR A 100 -9.02 -20.50 -2.35
CA THR A 100 -10.21 -21.11 -2.95
C THR A 100 -11.20 -21.33 -1.83
N GLU A 101 -12.31 -20.59 -1.86
CA GLU A 101 -13.42 -20.76 -0.93
C GLU A 101 -13.90 -22.20 -1.08
N GLU A 102 -13.50 -23.04 -0.11
CA GLU A 102 -13.97 -24.41 0.01
C GLU A 102 -15.50 -24.32 0.19
N PRO A 103 -16.32 -24.92 -0.69
CA PRO A 103 -17.76 -24.78 -0.62
C PRO A 103 -18.23 -25.28 0.74
N ALA A 104 -18.99 -24.43 1.45
CA ALA A 104 -19.51 -24.71 2.78
C ALA A 104 -20.24 -26.08 2.79
N PRO A 105 -20.03 -26.92 3.82
CA PRO A 105 -20.77 -28.17 3.94
C PRO A 105 -22.25 -27.88 4.20
N ASP A 106 -23.10 -28.52 3.40
CA ASP A 106 -24.57 -28.57 3.51
C ASP A 106 -25.03 -28.67 4.99
N GLU A 107 -25.86 -27.71 5.42
CA GLU A 107 -26.53 -27.78 6.73
C GLU A 107 -27.48 -29.00 6.77
N PRO A 108 -27.42 -29.86 7.80
CA PRO A 108 -28.40 -30.94 7.94
C PRO A 108 -29.74 -30.38 8.44
N ALA A 109 -30.81 -30.73 7.74
CA ALA A 109 -32.20 -30.42 8.11
C ALA A 109 -32.50 -30.85 9.56
N THR A 110 -32.94 -29.90 10.38
CA THR A 110 -33.41 -30.18 11.74
C THR A 110 -34.87 -30.66 11.67
N GLU A 111 -35.08 -31.96 11.87
CA GLU A 111 -36.41 -32.54 12.06
C GLU A 111 -36.93 -32.23 13.47
N ASP A 112 -37.96 -31.38 13.54
CA ASP A 112 -38.70 -30.97 14.73
C ASP A 112 -39.49 -32.15 15.33
N HIS A 113 -39.03 -32.68 16.47
CA HIS A 113 -39.80 -33.61 17.29
C HIS A 113 -40.65 -32.84 18.31
N GLY A 114 -41.83 -32.39 17.87
CA GLY A 114 -42.86 -31.84 18.74
C GLY A 114 -43.51 -32.91 19.63
N ALA A 115 -42.98 -33.09 20.84
CA ALA A 115 -43.66 -33.77 21.94
C ALA A 115 -44.16 -32.74 22.96
N SER A 116 -45.47 -32.69 23.23
CA SER A 116 -45.99 -32.25 24.54
C SER A 116 -47.46 -32.60 24.81
N ILE A 117 -47.63 -33.63 25.65
CA ILE A 117 -48.51 -33.81 26.85
C ILE A 117 -49.98 -33.32 26.89
N PRO A 118 -50.93 -34.17 27.35
CA PRO A 118 -52.27 -33.76 27.77
C PRO A 118 -52.32 -33.32 29.25
N THR A 119 -53.12 -32.30 29.57
CA THR A 119 -53.52 -31.96 30.95
C THR A 119 -55.04 -32.00 31.05
N SER A 120 -55.53 -32.85 31.95
CA SER A 120 -56.95 -32.95 32.34
C SER A 120 -57.37 -31.79 33.23
N GLY A 121 -58.60 -31.31 32.99
CA GLY A 121 -59.39 -30.44 33.85
C GLY A 121 -60.85 -30.54 33.46
#